data_AF-A0AA42T5T8-F1
#
_entry.id   AF-A0AA42T5T8-F1
#
_cell.length_a   1.000
_cell.length_b   1.000
_cell.length_c   1.000
_cell.angle_alpha   90.00
_cell.angle_beta   90.00
_cell.angle_gamma   90.00
#
_symmetry.space_group_name_H-M   'P 1'
#
loop_
_entity.id
_entity.type
_entity.pdbx_description
1 polymer ?
#
loop_
_entity_poly.entity_id
_entity_poly.type
_entity_poly.pdbx_seq_one_letter_code
_entity_poly.pdbx_strand_id
1 'polypeptide(L)'
;MAALQDDGRIGECALFISLPLFFAWGRGNPAWDVTPEPEPTNATSLVDEVGRRIATQAQFVKPDPAGEIELPGGQRFIPSATPTKWAHVRVVFDYLDAAGETLREVGLFYGTETDPALPPGQRYFIPAQVVVPGRLKVLERLNTPLIREAGVRQTFEYVLPF
;
A
#
# COMPACT_ATOMS: atom_id res chain seq x y z
N MET A 1 3.39 -22.00 24.96
CA MET A 1 3.17 -20.77 24.19
C MET A 1 2.11 -21.06 23.14
N ALA A 2 1.08 -20.23 23.00
CA ALA A 2 0.07 -20.42 21.96
C ALA A 2 0.67 -20.09 20.58
N ALA A 3 0.32 -20.87 19.55
CA ALA A 3 0.73 -20.64 18.17
C ALA A 3 -0.42 -20.03 17.37
N LEU A 4 -0.13 -19.08 16.49
CA LEU A 4 -1.11 -18.57 15.53
C LEU A 4 -1.52 -19.70 14.59
N GLN A 5 -2.83 -19.92 14.46
CA GLN A 5 -3.37 -20.95 13.58
C GLN A 5 -3.54 -20.40 12.17
N ASP A 6 -3.15 -21.18 11.16
CA ASP A 6 -3.24 -20.76 9.76
C ASP A 6 -4.69 -20.45 9.33
N ASP A 7 -5.68 -21.13 9.90
CA ASP A 7 -7.10 -20.89 9.63
C ASP A 7 -7.53 -19.45 9.96
N GLY A 8 -7.15 -18.94 11.14
CA GLY A 8 -7.43 -17.56 11.54
C GLY A 8 -6.73 -16.54 10.63
N ARG A 9 -5.46 -16.82 10.28
CA ARG A 9 -4.65 -15.97 9.40
C ARG A 9 -5.22 -15.89 7.98
N ILE A 10 -5.76 -17.01 7.47
CA ILE A 10 -6.48 -17.05 6.19
C ILE A 10 -7.74 -16.18 6.26
N GLY A 11 -8.51 -16.28 7.36
CA GLY A 11 -9.69 -15.45 7.59
C GLY A 11 -9.37 -13.95 7.65
N GLU A 12 -8.31 -13.56 8.36
CA GLU A 12 -7.86 -12.16 8.44
C GLU A 12 -7.41 -11.62 7.08
N CYS A 13 -6.67 -12.42 6.30
CA CYS A 13 -6.26 -12.08 4.94
C CYS A 13 -7.49 -11.87 4.03
N ALA A 14 -8.49 -12.75 4.13
CA ALA A 14 -9.72 -12.64 3.36
C ALA A 14 -10.51 -11.38 3.71
N LEU A 15 -10.62 -11.05 4.99
CA LEU A 15 -11.23 -9.79 5.44
C LEU A 15 -10.46 -8.59 4.89
N PHE A 16 -9.14 -8.60 4.99
CA PHE A 16 -8.30 -7.52 4.48
C PHE A 16 -8.50 -7.26 2.98
N ILE A 17 -8.47 -8.30 2.14
CA ILE A 17 -8.67 -8.16 0.69
C ILE A 17 -10.10 -7.70 0.35
N SER A 18 -11.10 -8.02 1.19
CA SER A 18 -12.49 -7.61 0.97
C SER A 18 -12.76 -6.12 1.24
N LEU A 19 -11.84 -5.44 1.95
CA LEU A 19 -11.98 -4.03 2.29
C LEU A 19 -11.37 -3.12 1.20
N PRO A 20 -11.82 -1.86 1.10
CA PRO A 20 -11.19 -0.89 0.20
C PRO A 20 -9.71 -0.71 0.56
N LEU A 21 -8.81 -1.03 -0.38
CA LEU A 21 -7.37 -0.89 -0.22
C LEU A 21 -6.87 0.35 -0.94
N PHE A 22 -6.11 1.18 -0.23
CA PHE A 22 -5.55 2.42 -0.74
C PHE A 22 -4.06 2.49 -0.48
N PHE A 23 -3.30 2.92 -1.48
CA PHE A 23 -1.90 3.23 -1.33
C PHE A 23 -1.72 4.74 -1.32
N ALA A 24 -1.10 5.27 -0.28
CA ALA A 24 -0.91 6.70 -0.07
C ALA A 24 0.57 7.05 -0.09
N TRP A 25 0.88 8.28 -0.48
CA TRP A 25 2.22 8.83 -0.39
C TRP A 25 2.24 10.08 0.48
N GLY A 26 3.35 10.30 1.17
CA GLY A 26 3.59 11.48 2.01
C GLY A 26 4.86 12.21 1.61
N ARG A 27 4.85 13.54 1.77
CA ARG A 27 6.08 14.35 1.61
C ARG A 27 7.11 14.01 2.68
N GLY A 28 6.65 13.45 3.80
CA GLY A 28 7.48 13.11 4.94
C GLY A 28 8.13 14.34 5.57
N ASN A 29 9.24 14.11 6.26
CA ASN A 29 10.08 15.19 6.79
C ASN A 29 11.36 15.34 5.95
N PRO A 30 11.65 16.52 5.37
CA PRO A 30 12.90 16.78 4.67
C PRO A 30 14.18 16.49 5.46
N ALA A 31 14.12 16.49 6.80
CA ALA A 31 15.27 16.12 7.63
C ALA A 31 15.73 14.66 7.43
N TRP A 32 14.83 13.77 6.97
CA TRP A 32 15.14 12.37 6.72
C TRP A 32 16.16 12.17 5.58
N ASP A 33 16.27 13.13 4.66
CA ASP A 33 17.22 13.09 3.55
C ASP A 33 18.68 13.10 4.02
N VAL A 34 18.92 13.72 5.19
CA VAL A 34 20.24 13.83 5.80
C VAL A 34 20.39 12.81 6.93
N THR A 35 19.33 12.59 7.70
CA THR A 35 19.34 11.65 8.82
C THR A 35 18.13 10.72 8.70
N PRO A 36 18.30 9.55 8.06
CA PRO A 36 17.23 8.57 7.92
C PRO A 36 16.61 8.23 9.27
N GLU A 37 15.29 8.23 9.33
CA GLU A 37 14.53 7.91 10.54
C GLU A 37 13.81 6.57 10.35
N PRO A 38 13.98 5.59 11.25
CA PRO A 38 13.36 4.27 11.10
C PRO A 38 11.84 4.34 11.18
N GLU A 39 11.15 3.42 10.51
CA GLU A 39 9.69 3.38 10.52
C GLU A 39 9.12 3.16 11.93
N PRO A 40 8.14 3.97 12.35
CA PRO A 40 7.43 3.74 13.60
C PRO A 40 6.49 2.53 13.50
N THR A 41 6.29 1.83 14.62
CA THR A 41 5.37 0.67 14.70
C THR A 41 3.95 1.05 15.14
N ASN A 42 3.72 2.32 15.46
CA ASN A 42 2.46 2.84 16.00
C ASN A 42 1.88 4.01 15.18
N ALA A 43 2.39 4.27 13.98
CA ALA A 43 1.82 5.29 13.10
C ALA A 43 0.39 4.91 12.67
N THR A 44 -0.46 5.93 12.62
CA THR A 44 -1.85 5.80 12.12
C THR A 44 -2.09 6.57 10.83
N SER A 45 -1.11 7.37 10.39
CA SER A 45 -1.14 8.21 9.19
C SER A 45 0.29 8.43 8.67
N LEU A 46 0.40 8.96 7.44
CA LEU A 46 1.66 9.48 6.91
C LEU A 46 1.91 10.90 7.41
N VAL A 47 3.16 11.36 7.39
CA VAL A 47 3.55 12.75 7.61
C VAL A 47 3.36 13.52 6.29
N ASP A 48 2.49 14.53 6.35
CA ASP A 48 2.11 15.36 5.21
C ASP A 48 1.70 14.53 3.98
N GLU A 49 0.60 13.78 4.15
CA GLU A 49 0.01 12.98 3.07
C GLU A 49 -0.37 13.86 1.87
N VAL A 50 0.07 13.45 0.68
CA VAL A 50 -0.22 14.13 -0.58
C VAL A 50 -1.53 13.62 -1.19
N GLY A 51 -1.76 12.32 -1.07
CA GLY A 51 -2.96 11.66 -1.53
C GLY A 51 -2.78 10.16 -1.63
N ARG A 52 -3.86 9.49 -2.00
CA ARG A 52 -3.96 8.03 -2.01
C ARG A 52 -4.74 7.52 -3.21
N ARG A 53 -4.32 6.37 -3.73
CA ARG A 53 -4.94 5.69 -4.86
C ARG A 53 -5.51 4.35 -4.46
N ILE A 54 -6.67 4.00 -4.98
CA ILE A 54 -7.23 2.64 -4.86
C ILE A 54 -6.26 1.64 -5.46
N ALA A 55 -6.00 0.53 -4.75
CA ALA A 55 -5.18 -0.57 -5.25
C ALA A 55 -5.67 -1.03 -6.63
N THR A 56 -4.74 -1.31 -7.53
CA THR A 56 -5.05 -1.77 -8.89
C THR A 56 -5.39 -3.25 -8.90
N GLN A 57 -4.77 -4.01 -8.01
CA GLN A 57 -5.00 -5.43 -7.83
C GLN A 57 -4.79 -5.82 -6.36
N ALA A 58 -5.65 -6.68 -5.85
CA ALA A 58 -5.52 -7.32 -4.55
C ALA A 58 -5.99 -8.77 -4.69
N GLN A 59 -5.14 -9.74 -4.36
CA GLN A 59 -5.42 -11.15 -4.58
C GLN A 59 -4.69 -12.04 -3.58
N PHE A 60 -5.23 -13.24 -3.35
CA PHE A 60 -4.53 -14.27 -2.60
C PHE A 60 -3.36 -14.81 -3.41
N VAL A 61 -2.26 -15.10 -2.72
CA VAL A 61 -1.09 -15.75 -3.33
C VAL A 61 -0.55 -16.86 -2.44
N LYS A 62 0.31 -17.70 -2.98
CA LYS A 62 1.08 -18.67 -2.21
C LYS A 62 2.53 -18.67 -2.66
N PRO A 63 3.49 -18.97 -1.76
CA PRO A 63 4.88 -19.15 -2.15
C PRO A 63 5.01 -20.22 -3.23
N ASP A 64 5.77 -19.90 -4.28
CA ASP A 64 6.07 -20.82 -5.38
C ASP A 64 7.42 -20.42 -5.98
N PRO A 65 8.45 -21.27 -5.97
CA PRO A 65 9.75 -20.97 -6.57
C PRO A 65 9.71 -20.62 -8.07
N ALA A 66 8.69 -21.09 -8.79
CA ALA A 66 8.46 -20.77 -10.20
C ALA A 66 7.41 -19.65 -10.39
N GLY A 67 6.98 -19.01 -9.31
CA GLY A 67 5.99 -17.95 -9.32
C GLY A 67 6.43 -16.70 -10.11
N GLU A 68 5.45 -16.04 -10.70
CA GLU A 68 5.64 -14.83 -11.53
C GLU A 68 5.77 -13.55 -10.70
N ILE A 69 5.28 -13.55 -9.47
CA ILE A 69 5.38 -12.42 -8.53
C ILE A 69 6.70 -12.58 -7.78
N GLU A 70 7.69 -11.76 -8.08
CA GLU A 70 9.01 -11.80 -7.46
C GLU A 70 9.21 -10.58 -6.55
N LEU A 71 9.58 -10.85 -5.30
CA LEU A 71 9.94 -9.81 -4.33
C LEU A 71 11.46 -9.61 -4.25
N PRO A 72 11.91 -8.42 -3.79
CA PRO A 72 13.30 -8.22 -3.41
C PRO A 72 13.76 -9.31 -2.43
N GLY A 73 14.86 -10.00 -2.76
CA GLY A 73 15.34 -11.16 -2.00
C GLY A 73 15.01 -12.52 -2.63
N GLY A 74 14.36 -12.54 -3.80
CA GLY A 74 14.18 -13.75 -4.62
C GLY A 74 13.03 -14.65 -4.20
N GLN A 75 12.23 -14.23 -3.22
CA GLN A 75 11.00 -14.93 -2.86
C GLN A 75 9.97 -14.75 -3.98
N ARG A 76 9.34 -15.86 -4.37
CA ARG A 76 8.40 -15.89 -5.48
C ARG A 76 7.04 -16.43 -5.04
N PHE A 77 6.01 -15.89 -5.67
CA PHE A 77 4.61 -16.17 -5.38
C PHE A 77 3.82 -16.36 -6.66
N ILE A 78 2.74 -17.11 -6.56
CA ILE A 78 1.76 -17.30 -7.65
C ILE A 78 0.35 -16.97 -7.13
N PRO A 79 -0.53 -16.37 -7.95
CA PRO A 79 -1.93 -16.19 -7.61
C PRO A 79 -2.62 -17.48 -7.17
N SER A 80 -3.55 -17.35 -6.22
CA SER A 80 -4.33 -18.45 -5.67
C SER A 80 -5.82 -18.13 -5.77
N ALA A 81 -6.61 -19.04 -6.34
CA ALA A 81 -8.07 -18.92 -6.38
C ALA A 81 -8.73 -19.23 -5.02
N THR A 82 -8.03 -19.98 -4.16
CA THR A 82 -8.46 -20.26 -2.79
C THR A 82 -7.81 -19.28 -1.81
N PRO A 83 -8.52 -18.84 -0.76
CA PRO A 83 -7.94 -17.99 0.28
C PRO A 83 -6.66 -18.58 0.88
N THR A 84 -5.69 -17.71 1.13
CA THR A 84 -4.41 -18.06 1.77
C THR A 84 -4.07 -17.00 2.82
N LYS A 85 -3.05 -17.27 3.64
CA LYS A 85 -2.51 -16.30 4.59
C LYS A 85 -1.58 -15.24 3.98
N TRP A 86 -1.57 -15.10 2.65
CA TRP A 86 -0.73 -14.15 1.93
C TRP A 86 -1.55 -13.32 0.95
N ALA A 87 -1.45 -12.00 1.05
CA ALA A 87 -2.09 -11.08 0.13
C ALA A 87 -1.05 -10.41 -0.76
N HIS A 88 -1.25 -10.45 -2.07
CA HIS A 88 -0.51 -9.62 -3.00
C HIS A 88 -1.35 -8.37 -3.31
N VAL A 89 -0.76 -7.19 -3.09
CA VAL A 89 -1.37 -5.89 -3.38
C VAL A 89 -0.47 -5.13 -4.33
N ARG A 90 -1.04 -4.73 -5.46
CA ARG A 90 -0.37 -3.93 -6.48
C ARG A 90 -1.14 -2.65 -6.73
N VAL A 91 -0.43 -1.54 -6.82
CA VAL A 91 -0.98 -0.24 -7.22
C VAL A 91 -0.15 0.33 -8.36
N VAL A 92 -0.85 0.86 -9.37
CA VAL A 92 -0.23 1.61 -10.47
C VAL A 92 -0.81 3.01 -10.43
N PHE A 93 0.04 3.97 -10.06
CA PHE A 93 -0.31 5.38 -10.09
C PHE A 93 -0.44 5.88 -11.53
N ASP A 94 -1.35 6.83 -11.73
CA ASP A 94 -1.47 7.51 -13.01
C ASP A 94 -0.37 8.57 -13.18
N TYR A 95 -0.21 9.09 -14.39
CA TYR A 95 0.82 10.05 -14.73
C TYR A 95 0.77 11.31 -13.87
N LEU A 96 -0.43 11.87 -13.66
CA LEU A 96 -0.63 13.12 -12.94
C LEU A 96 -0.78 12.94 -11.42
N ASP A 97 -0.87 11.70 -10.93
CA ASP A 97 -1.01 11.43 -9.50
C ASP A 97 0.25 11.92 -8.77
N ALA A 98 0.08 12.96 -7.95
CA ALA A 98 1.13 13.67 -7.22
C ALA A 98 2.29 14.19 -8.10
N ALA A 99 2.05 14.51 -9.37
CA ALA A 99 3.11 15.03 -10.25
C ALA A 99 3.74 16.33 -9.68
N GLY A 100 5.07 16.40 -9.66
CA GLY A 100 5.87 17.49 -9.11
C GLY A 100 6.21 17.34 -7.62
N GLU A 101 5.59 16.39 -6.92
CA GLU A 101 5.80 16.22 -5.48
C GLU A 101 7.10 15.46 -5.19
N THR A 102 7.75 15.83 -4.09
CA THR A 102 8.90 15.09 -3.53
C THR A 102 8.42 14.27 -2.35
N LEU A 103 8.46 12.95 -2.49
CA LEU A 103 7.88 12.00 -1.56
C LEU A 103 8.96 11.26 -0.78
N ARG A 104 8.70 11.01 0.50
CA ARG A 104 9.66 10.36 1.40
C ARG A 104 9.07 9.17 2.13
N GLU A 105 7.77 8.97 2.04
CA GLU A 105 7.14 7.79 2.61
C GLU A 105 5.92 7.38 1.81
N VAL A 106 5.59 6.11 1.97
CA VAL A 106 4.43 5.49 1.37
C VAL A 106 3.73 4.60 2.39
N GLY A 107 2.43 4.38 2.20
CA GLY A 107 1.68 3.52 3.10
C GLY A 107 0.50 2.83 2.45
N LEU A 108 0.20 1.63 2.95
CA LEU A 108 -0.97 0.86 2.56
C LEU A 108 -2.04 0.97 3.65
N PHE A 109 -3.20 1.48 3.26
CA PHE A 109 -4.38 1.65 4.08
C PHE A 109 -5.46 0.66 3.65
N TYR A 110 -6.26 0.20 4.61
CA TYR A 110 -7.46 -0.59 4.35
C TYR A 110 -8.67 -0.01 5.10
N GLY A 111 -9.85 -0.15 4.51
CA GLY A 111 -11.09 0.39 5.07
C GLY A 111 -11.19 1.91 5.00
N THR A 112 -10.55 2.52 3.99
CA THR A 112 -10.72 3.96 3.71
C THR A 112 -12.08 4.21 3.05
N GLU A 113 -12.74 5.29 3.45
CA GLU A 113 -13.97 5.79 2.81
C GLU A 113 -13.72 7.20 2.24
N THR A 114 -14.12 7.42 0.99
CA THR A 114 -14.00 8.70 0.28
C THR A 114 -15.35 9.39 0.21
N ASP A 115 -15.36 10.70 -0.02
CA ASP A 115 -16.59 11.46 -0.17
C ASP A 115 -17.46 10.88 -1.32
N PRO A 116 -18.71 10.46 -1.05
CA PRO A 116 -19.58 9.86 -2.06
C PRO A 116 -20.04 10.84 -3.14
N ALA A 117 -19.87 12.16 -2.94
CA ALA A 117 -20.18 13.18 -3.94
C ALA A 117 -19.11 13.33 -5.03
N LEU A 118 -17.98 12.62 -4.91
CA LEU A 118 -16.88 12.70 -5.88
C LEU A 118 -17.24 12.06 -7.22
N PRO A 119 -16.61 12.52 -8.32
CA PRO A 119 -16.84 11.97 -9.64
C PRO A 119 -16.70 10.44 -9.71
N PRO A 120 -17.64 9.74 -10.38
CA PRO A 120 -17.54 8.30 -10.55
C PRO A 120 -16.28 7.94 -11.35
N GLY A 121 -15.62 6.85 -10.93
CA GLY A 121 -14.40 6.38 -11.58
C GLY A 121 -13.12 7.11 -11.15
N GLN A 122 -13.22 8.12 -10.28
CA GLN A 122 -12.04 8.68 -9.62
C GLN A 122 -11.33 7.59 -8.81
N ARG A 123 -10.01 7.47 -8.96
CA ARG A 123 -9.20 6.47 -8.26
C ARG A 123 -8.13 7.05 -7.36
N TYR A 124 -7.77 8.32 -7.53
CA TYR A 124 -6.79 9.05 -6.74
C TYR A 124 -7.49 10.16 -5.95
N PHE A 125 -7.18 10.29 -4.67
CA PHE A 125 -7.89 11.16 -3.73
C PHE A 125 -6.89 11.95 -2.90
N ILE A 126 -7.10 13.25 -2.79
CA ILE A 126 -6.33 14.10 -1.86
C ILE A 126 -6.88 13.93 -0.43
N PRO A 127 -6.13 14.30 0.62
CA PRO A 127 -6.58 14.11 2.01
C PRO A 127 -7.96 14.71 2.32
N ALA A 128 -8.28 15.87 1.73
CA ALA A 128 -9.58 16.53 1.91
C ALA A 128 -10.77 15.76 1.32
N GLN A 129 -10.52 14.77 0.46
CA GLN A 129 -11.53 13.92 -0.19
C GLN A 129 -11.76 12.59 0.55
N VAL A 130 -11.04 12.37 1.65
CA VAL A 130 -11.13 11.16 2.49
C VAL A 130 -11.99 11.48 3.72
N VAL A 131 -13.06 10.72 3.92
CA VAL A 131 -13.98 10.87 5.06
C VAL A 131 -13.52 10.01 6.23
N VAL A 132 -13.17 8.75 5.95
CA VAL A 132 -12.61 7.82 6.93
C VAL A 132 -11.22 7.40 6.46
N PRO A 133 -10.14 7.73 7.19
CA PRO A 133 -8.77 7.38 6.77
C PRO A 133 -8.53 5.87 6.66
N GLY A 134 -9.30 5.05 7.35
CA GLY A 134 -9.07 3.61 7.48
C GLY A 134 -7.93 3.30 8.45
N ARG A 135 -7.29 2.14 8.24
CA ARG A 135 -6.19 1.65 9.07
C ARG A 135 -4.91 1.52 8.24
N LEU A 136 -3.83 2.11 8.74
CA LEU A 136 -2.49 1.96 8.17
C LEU A 136 -1.94 0.56 8.51
N LYS A 137 -1.66 -0.27 7.49
CA LYS A 137 -1.14 -1.63 7.64
C LYS A 137 0.37 -1.72 7.41
N VAL A 138 0.88 -0.96 6.44
CA VAL A 138 2.30 -0.91 6.07
C VAL A 138 2.67 0.54 5.87
N LEU A 139 3.84 0.92 6.39
CA LEU A 139 4.49 2.20 6.14
C LEU A 139 5.93 1.90 5.77
N GLU A 140 6.44 2.60 4.77
CA GLU A 140 7.83 2.54 4.34
C GLU A 140 8.34 3.97 4.20
N ARG A 141 9.48 4.26 4.83
CA ARG A 141 10.21 5.51 4.59
C ARG A 141 11.23 5.25 3.49
N LEU A 142 11.08 5.98 2.40
CA LEU A 142 11.93 5.81 1.22
C LEU A 142 13.35 6.26 1.55
N ASN A 143 14.33 5.39 1.34
CA ASN A 143 15.75 5.70 1.57
C ASN A 143 16.26 6.86 0.70
N THR A 144 15.64 7.05 -0.48
CA THR A 144 15.91 8.17 -1.38
C THR A 144 14.58 8.83 -1.70
N PRO A 145 14.48 10.17 -1.60
CA PRO A 145 13.27 10.89 -1.98
C PRO A 145 12.85 10.59 -3.43
N LEU A 146 11.59 10.24 -3.62
CA LEU A 146 10.99 10.00 -4.92
C LEU A 146 10.38 11.29 -5.45
N ILE A 147 10.95 11.83 -6.53
CA ILE A 147 10.34 12.96 -7.25
C ILE A 147 9.35 12.40 -8.27
N ARG A 148 8.11 12.88 -8.20
CA ARG A 148 7.06 12.39 -9.08
C ARG A 148 7.00 13.10 -10.41
N GLU A 149 7.42 12.39 -11.45
CA GLU A 149 7.41 12.88 -12.82
C GLU A 149 6.10 12.52 -13.54
N ALA A 150 5.55 13.49 -14.28
CA ALA A 150 4.32 13.31 -15.06
C ALA A 150 4.48 12.36 -16.27
N GLY A 151 5.70 11.90 -16.57
CA GLY A 151 6.00 10.98 -17.67
C GLY A 151 6.08 9.51 -17.26
N VAL A 152 5.99 9.18 -15.96
CA VAL A 152 6.21 7.82 -15.45
C VAL A 152 5.02 7.36 -14.62
N ARG A 153 4.55 6.13 -14.86
CA ARG A 153 3.57 5.45 -14.01
C ARG A 153 4.30 4.65 -12.94
N GLN A 154 4.34 5.20 -11.73
CA GLN A 154 4.97 4.53 -10.61
C GLN A 154 4.10 3.34 -10.17
N THR A 155 4.74 2.18 -10.01
CA THR A 155 4.10 0.95 -9.51
C THR A 155 4.70 0.59 -8.16
N PHE A 156 3.84 0.17 -7.24
CA PHE A 156 4.23 -0.43 -5.97
C PHE A 156 3.57 -1.79 -5.83
N GLU A 157 4.31 -2.74 -5.27
CA GLU A 157 3.89 -4.13 -5.14
C GLU A 157 4.36 -4.69 -3.79
N TYR A 158 3.43 -5.30 -3.05
CA TYR A 158 3.69 -5.91 -1.75
C TYR A 158 3.05 -7.29 -1.66
N VAL A 159 3.75 -8.24 -1.06
CA VAL A 159 3.15 -9.48 -0.55
C VAL A 159 3.17 -9.45 0.97
N LEU A 160 2.01 -9.58 1.58
CA LEU A 160 1.81 -9.40 3.01
C LEU A 160 1.46 -10.73 3.69
N PRO A 161 2.20 -11.15 4.72
CA PRO A 161 1.76 -12.22 5.60
C PRO A 161 0.66 -11.72 6.55
N PHE A 162 -0.31 -12.58 6.76
CA PHE A 162 -1.23 -12.59 7.90
C PHE A 162 -0.84 -13.77 8.75
#